data_AF-A0A3B0YYM8-F1
#
_entry.id   AF-A0A3B0YYM8-F1
#
_cell.length_a   1.000
_cell.length_b   1.000
_cell.length_c   1.000
_cell.angle_alpha   90.00
_cell.angle_beta   90.00
_cell.angle_gamma   90.00
#
_symmetry.space_group_name_H-M   'P 1'
#
loop_
_entity.id
_entity.type
_entity.pdbx_description
1 polymer ?
#
loop_
_entity_poly.entity_id
_entity_poly.type
_entity_poly.pdbx_seq_one_letter_code
_entity_poly.pdbx_strand_id
1 'polypeptide(L)'
;MTIDPPEYSILILVKANTSDIISKNTRVTYRLPGGYRRFSDKFNPGITLYYWKYADSRRRASYTYGGLHFGNGHWFWIPEPWRFIKN
;
A
#
# COMPACT_ATOMS: atom_id res chain seq x y z
N MET A 1 10.28 17.47 18.78
CA MET A 1 11.20 16.32 18.70
C MET A 1 11.12 15.78 17.29
N THR A 2 12.03 16.20 16.41
CA THR A 2 12.19 15.61 15.08
C THR A 2 12.99 14.33 15.26
N ILE A 3 12.34 13.18 15.09
CA ILE A 3 13.04 11.91 15.01
C ILE A 3 13.55 11.86 13.57
N ASP A 4 14.83 12.14 13.38
CA ASP A 4 15.45 11.89 12.08
C ASP A 4 15.26 10.41 11.75
N PRO A 5 14.83 10.06 10.51
CA PRO A 5 14.78 8.67 10.12
C PRO A 5 16.18 8.08 10.34
N PRO A 6 16.31 6.95 11.08
CA PRO A 6 17.63 6.35 11.34
C PRO A 6 18.38 6.20 10.01
N GLU A 7 19.70 6.41 9.99
CA GLU A 7 20.55 6.38 8.78
C GLU A 7 20.31 5.18 7.83
N TYR A 8 19.74 4.09 8.37
CA TYR A 8 19.47 2.83 7.69
C TYR A 8 18.00 2.66 7.24
N SER A 9 17.22 3.74 7.28
CA SER A 9 15.79 3.73 6.92
C SER A 9 15.62 3.93 5.42
N ILE A 10 15.11 2.91 4.76
CA ILE A 10 14.73 2.97 3.34
C ILE A 10 13.24 3.27 3.26
N LEU A 11 12.89 4.37 2.58
CA LEU A 11 11.52 4.63 2.16
C LEU A 11 11.22 3.82 0.90
N ILE A 12 10.31 2.86 1.02
CA ILE A 12 9.70 2.18 -0.12
C ILE A 12 8.40 2.89 -0.43
N LEU A 13 8.24 3.41 -1.64
CA LEU A 13 7.01 4.01 -2.14
C LEU A 13 6.47 3.18 -3.32
N VAL A 14 5.17 2.94 -3.32
CA VAL A 14 4.46 2.19 -4.37
C VAL A 14 3.25 3.00 -4.79
N LYS A 15 3.12 3.20 -6.09
CA LYS A 15 1.90 3.69 -6.75
C LYS A 15 1.35 2.55 -7.59
N ALA A 16 0.07 2.21 -7.41
CA ALA A 16 -0.61 1.18 -8.18
C ALA A 16 -2.01 1.65 -8.54
N ASN A 17 -2.55 1.23 -9.70
CA ASN A 17 -3.98 1.35 -9.93
C ASN A 17 -4.68 0.08 -9.44
N THR A 18 -5.91 0.16 -8.93
CA THR A 18 -6.68 -1.02 -8.55
C THR A 18 -6.90 -1.97 -9.72
N SER A 19 -6.91 -1.48 -10.96
CA SER A 19 -6.92 -2.33 -12.15
C SER A 19 -5.68 -3.24 -12.26
N ASP A 20 -4.50 -2.79 -11.82
CA ASP A 20 -3.29 -3.63 -11.74
C ASP A 20 -3.42 -4.71 -10.65
N ILE A 21 -4.10 -4.37 -9.56
CA ILE A 21 -4.37 -5.30 -8.45
C ILE A 21 -5.37 -6.38 -8.89
N ILE A 22 -6.47 -5.97 -9.53
CA ILE A 22 -7.51 -6.85 -10.08
C ILE A 22 -6.93 -7.81 -11.11
N SER A 23 -6.11 -7.30 -12.05
CA SER A 23 -5.44 -8.09 -13.09
C SER A 23 -4.24 -8.91 -12.58
N LYS A 24 -3.90 -8.80 -11.28
CA LYS A 24 -2.75 -9.48 -10.65
C LYS A 24 -1.43 -9.15 -11.35
N ASN A 25 -1.27 -7.92 -11.83
CA ASN A 25 -0.04 -7.43 -12.44
C ASN A 25 1.09 -7.37 -11.39
N THR A 26 1.92 -8.42 -11.34
CA THR A 26 2.95 -8.58 -10.31
C THR A 26 4.08 -7.56 -10.43
N ARG A 27 4.33 -6.99 -11.62
CA ARG A 27 5.35 -5.96 -11.82
C ARG A 27 5.06 -4.70 -10.99
N VAL A 28 3.78 -4.36 -10.83
CA VAL A 28 3.32 -3.19 -10.08
C VAL A 28 3.05 -3.54 -8.61
N THR A 29 2.52 -4.74 -8.36
CA THR A 29 1.92 -5.09 -7.07
C THR A 29 2.83 -5.88 -6.12
N TYR A 30 4.01 -6.36 -6.54
CA TYR A 30 4.87 -7.22 -5.69
C TYR A 30 5.33 -6.59 -4.38
N ARG A 31 5.36 -5.25 -4.30
CA ARG A 31 5.72 -4.52 -3.07
C ARG A 31 4.53 -4.19 -2.18
N LEU A 32 3.31 -4.44 -2.63
CA LEU A 32 2.11 -4.23 -1.84
C LEU A 32 1.95 -5.35 -0.80
N PRO A 33 1.35 -5.05 0.36
CA PRO A 33 0.93 -6.06 1.32
C PRO A 33 0.04 -7.14 0.67
N GLY A 34 0.20 -8.38 1.11
CA GLY A 34 -0.55 -9.53 0.57
C GLY A 34 -2.08 -9.39 0.65
N GLY A 35 -2.59 -8.56 1.56
CA GLY A 35 -4.02 -8.23 1.68
C GLY A 35 -4.61 -7.65 0.39
N TYR A 36 -3.87 -6.83 -0.35
CA TYR A 36 -4.32 -6.30 -1.65
C TYR A 36 -4.53 -7.40 -2.68
N ARG A 37 -3.65 -8.41 -2.71
CA ARG A 37 -3.79 -9.57 -3.60
C ARG A 37 -4.93 -10.49 -3.16
N ARG A 38 -5.10 -10.69 -1.85
CA ARG A 38 -6.13 -11.57 -1.30
C ARG A 38 -7.56 -11.07 -1.58
N PHE A 39 -7.76 -9.75 -1.55
CA PHE A 39 -9.07 -9.12 -1.75
C PHE A 39 -9.17 -8.42 -3.12
N SER A 40 -8.38 -8.85 -4.11
CA SER A 40 -8.31 -8.20 -5.43
C SER A 40 -9.66 -8.15 -6.14
N ASP A 41 -10.52 -9.15 -5.92
CA ASP A 41 -11.87 -9.27 -6.47
C ASP A 41 -12.89 -8.30 -5.84
N LYS A 42 -12.53 -7.65 -4.73
CA LYS A 42 -13.39 -6.71 -4.00
C LYS A 42 -13.11 -5.24 -4.33
N PHE A 43 -12.08 -4.97 -5.13
CA PHE A 43 -11.75 -3.60 -5.53
C PHE A 43 -12.57 -3.17 -6.75
N ASN A 44 -12.99 -1.91 -6.74
CA ASN A 44 -13.44 -1.24 -7.95
C ASN A 44 -12.22 -0.82 -8.79
N PRO A 45 -12.26 -0.95 -10.12
CA PRO A 45 -11.18 -0.49 -10.99
C PRO A 45 -11.05 1.05 -10.97
N GLY A 46 -9.88 1.56 -11.37
CA GLY A 46 -9.67 2.99 -11.58
C GLY A 46 -9.26 3.81 -10.35
N ILE A 47 -9.13 3.20 -9.17
CA ILE A 47 -8.64 3.87 -7.96
C ILE A 47 -7.11 3.81 -7.95
N THR A 48 -6.45 4.95 -7.76
CA THR A 48 -5.00 4.99 -7.57
C THR A 48 -4.67 4.82 -6.10
N LEU A 49 -3.89 3.80 -5.78
CA LEU A 49 -3.35 3.51 -4.45
C LEU A 49 -1.93 4.04 -4.34
N TYR A 50 -1.63 4.63 -3.18
CA TYR A 50 -0.31 4.97 -2.71
C TYR A 50 -0.02 4.22 -1.41
N TYR A 51 1.07 3.48 -1.39
CA TYR A 51 1.55 2.72 -0.25
C TYR A 51 3.01 3.08 0.02
N TRP A 52 3.37 3.27 1.29
CA TRP A 52 4.74 3.50 1.68
C TRP A 52 5.14 2.68 2.90
N LYS A 53 6.45 2.50 3.07
CA LYS A 53 7.01 1.72 4.15
C LYS A 53 8.38 2.24 4.49
N TYR A 54 8.61 2.48 5.77
CA TYR A 54 9.95 2.67 6.30
C TYR A 54 10.49 1.31 6.71
N ALA A 55 11.46 0.81 5.96
CA ALA A 55 12.18 -0.41 6.27
C ALA A 55 13.53 -0.03 6.89
N ASP A 56 13.83 -0.57 8.07
CA ASP A 56 15.18 -0.52 8.66
C ASP A 56 15.88 -1.82 8.30
N SER A 57 17.01 -1.75 7.61
CA SER A 57 17.76 -2.95 7.18
C SER A 57 18.27 -3.81 8.34
N ARG A 58 18.31 -3.27 9.56
CA ARG A 58 18.81 -3.94 10.77
C ARG A 58 17.69 -4.47 11.67
N ARG A 59 16.44 -4.06 11.45
CA ARG A 59 15.30 -4.47 12.26
C ARG A 59 14.35 -5.33 11.44
N ARG A 60 13.90 -6.43 12.04
CA ARG A 60 12.89 -7.31 11.44
C ARG A 60 11.52 -6.63 11.31
N ALA A 61 11.24 -5.66 12.18
CA ALA A 61 10.01 -4.88 12.18
C ALA A 61 10.19 -3.58 11.38
N SER A 62 9.16 -3.25 10.62
CA SER A 62 9.12 -2.10 9.73
C SER A 62 7.84 -1.32 9.94
N TYR A 63 7.88 0.00 9.82
CA TYR A 63 6.69 0.83 9.90
C TYR A 63 6.04 0.92 8.52
N THR A 64 4.88 0.28 8.39
CA THR A 64 4.08 0.28 7.16
C THR A 64 3.01 1.35 7.25
N TYR A 65 2.93 2.20 6.24
CA TYR A 65 1.97 3.28 6.17
C TYR A 65 1.37 3.27 4.76
N GLY A 66 0.07 3.12 4.63
CA GLY A 66 -0.51 3.06 3.29
C GLY A 66 -2.00 3.25 3.31
N GLY A 67 -2.59 2.90 2.16
CA GLY A 67 -4.02 3.06 1.97
C GLY A 67 -4.43 4.52 1.73
N LEU A 68 -3.50 5.38 1.28
CA LEU A 68 -3.90 6.63 0.66
C LEU A 68 -4.36 6.31 -0.75
N HIS A 69 -5.58 6.73 -1.09
CA HIS A 69 -6.19 6.44 -2.37
C HIS A 69 -6.67 7.73 -3.02
N PHE A 70 -6.66 7.75 -4.34
CA PHE A 70 -7.26 8.80 -5.17
C PHE A 70 -8.23 8.16 -6.15
N GLY A 71 -9.47 8.61 -6.15
CA GLY A 71 -10.54 8.12 -7.02
C GLY A 71 -11.68 9.12 -7.06
N ASN A 72 -12.37 9.19 -8.20
CA ASN A 72 -13.47 10.15 -8.44
C ASN A 72 -13.11 11.61 -8.09
N GLY A 73 -11.87 12.02 -8.31
CA GLY A 73 -11.42 13.40 -8.04
C GLY A 73 -11.14 13.73 -6.57
N HIS A 74 -11.22 12.76 -5.66
CA HIS A 74 -11.02 12.99 -4.22
C HIS A 74 -9.95 12.06 -3.63
N TRP A 75 -9.31 12.55 -2.58
CA TRP A 75 -8.41 11.78 -1.74
C TRP A 75 -9.18 11.12 -0.60
N PHE A 76 -8.87 9.86 -0.33
CA PHE A 76 -9.39 9.15 0.85
C PHE A 76 -8.30 8.27 1.44
N TRP A 77 -8.26 8.20 2.77
CA TRP A 77 -7.27 7.40 3.50
C TRP A 77 -7.94 6.27 4.24
N ILE A 78 -7.74 5.04 3.75
CA ILE A 78 -8.25 3.80 4.32
C ILE A 78 -7.08 2.84 4.47
N PRO A 79 -6.38 2.84 5.61
CA PRO A 79 -5.29 1.91 5.87
C PRO A 79 -5.81 0.47 5.83
N GLU A 80 -5.12 -0.39 5.08
CA GLU A 80 -5.40 -1.83 5.04
C GLU A 80 -6.91 -2.16 4.82
N PRO A 81 -7.52 -1.73 3.70
CA PRO A 81 -8.97 -1.79 3.51
C PRO A 81 -9.55 -3.20 3.65
N TRP A 82 -8.75 -4.24 3.38
CA TRP A 82 -9.15 -5.64 3.57
C TRP A 82 -9.52 -6.01 5.00
N ARG A 83 -9.09 -5.26 6.02
CA ARG A 83 -9.50 -5.51 7.41
C ARG A 83 -10.98 -5.28 7.67
N PHE A 84 -11.64 -4.52 6.79
CA PHE A 84 -13.06 -4.17 6.92
C PHE A 84 -13.96 -4.97 5.98
N ILE A 85 -13.37 -5.83 5.15
CA ILE A 85 -14.09 -6.65 4.17
C ILE A 85 -14.28 -8.04 4.77
N LYS A 86 -15.53 -8.49 4.89
CA LYS A 86 -15.85 -9.87 5.30
C LYS A 86 -15.42 -10.84 4.19
N ASN A 87 -14.85 -11.98 4.60
CA ASN A 87 -14.55 -13.09 3.67
C ASN A 87 -15.83 -13.75 3.19
#